data_AF-A0A4R8G0H0-F1
#
_entry.id   AF-A0A4R8G0H0-F1
#
_cell.length_a   1.000
_cell.length_b   1.000
_cell.length_c   1.000
_cell.angle_alpha   90.00
_cell.angle_beta   90.00
_cell.angle_gamma   90.00
#
_symmetry.space_group_name_H-M   'P 1'
#
loop_
_entity.id
_entity.type
_entity.pdbx_description
1 polymer ?
#
loop_
_entity_poly.entity_id
_entity_poly.type
_entity_poly.pdbx_seq_one_letter_code
_entity_poly.pdbx_strand_id
1 'polypeptide(L)'
;MPSLRSSLIVMGAVVLGGCQSLSSQDPLAEAGATSVPAECRWARSDDMSRERWMRATVAELEAQGYAITNTETELGVISAEQYTRRPGLGAVDRPWFGVGSLWGGFGRRSGVAIGYGVHFNDDPVEVERLSVVIDEEAVTVTRDTRVIDDGYVVDARSANRADFCRDLSAAIESRLLVEGPLQ
;
A
#
# COMPACT_ATOMS: atom_id res chain seq x y z
N MET A 1 -27.29 -57.02 -31.33
CA MET A 1 -27.34 -56.28 -30.05
C MET A 1 -25.97 -55.68 -29.61
N PRO A 2 -25.31 -54.80 -30.40
CA PRO A 2 -24.13 -54.05 -29.92
C PRO A 2 -24.38 -52.57 -29.57
N SER A 3 -25.52 -52.01 -29.99
CA SER A 3 -25.77 -50.55 -29.92
C SER A 3 -26.03 -49.99 -28.51
N LEU A 4 -26.60 -50.78 -27.58
CA LEU A 4 -26.93 -50.28 -26.24
C LEU A 4 -25.69 -50.11 -25.34
N ARG A 5 -24.64 -50.90 -25.56
CA ARG A 5 -23.41 -50.83 -24.74
C ARG A 5 -22.57 -49.59 -25.04
N SER A 6 -22.60 -49.08 -26.27
CA SER A 6 -21.83 -47.88 -26.64
C SER A 6 -22.44 -46.59 -26.10
N SER A 7 -23.77 -46.47 -26.05
CA SER A 7 -24.43 -45.26 -25.52
C SER A 7 -24.21 -45.05 -24.02
N LEU A 8 -24.10 -46.13 -23.23
CA LEU A 8 -23.84 -46.04 -21.79
C LEU A 8 -22.43 -45.55 -21.44
N ILE A 9 -21.43 -45.88 -22.28
CA ILE A 9 -20.04 -45.46 -22.06
C ILE A 9 -19.86 -43.96 -22.39
N VAL A 10 -20.49 -43.49 -23.48
CA VAL A 10 -20.44 -42.07 -23.87
C VAL A 10 -21.15 -41.20 -22.83
N MET A 11 -22.30 -41.65 -22.29
CA MET A 11 -23.04 -40.87 -21.29
C MET A 11 -22.35 -40.85 -19.91
N GLY A 12 -21.62 -41.92 -19.55
CA GLY A 12 -20.81 -41.95 -18.33
C GLY A 12 -19.60 -41.02 -18.36
N ALA A 13 -18.95 -40.87 -19.52
CA ALA A 13 -17.79 -39.97 -19.68
C ALA A 13 -18.17 -38.49 -19.61
N VAL A 14 -19.37 -38.11 -20.06
CA VAL A 14 -19.86 -36.72 -20.04
C VAL A 14 -20.24 -36.27 -18.62
N VAL A 15 -20.72 -37.17 -17.76
CA VAL A 15 -21.11 -36.83 -16.38
C VAL A 15 -19.90 -36.66 -15.45
N LEU A 16 -18.76 -37.31 -15.74
CA LEU A 16 -17.53 -37.20 -14.93
C LEU A 16 -16.63 -36.02 -15.31
N GLY A 17 -16.88 -35.35 -16.44
CA GLY A 17 -16.09 -34.19 -16.91
C GLY A 17 -16.51 -32.83 -16.33
N GLY A 18 -17.62 -32.75 -15.58
CA GLY A 18 -18.21 -31.48 -15.15
C GLY A 18 -17.47 -30.77 -14.00
N CYS A 19 -16.79 -31.50 -13.11
CA CYS A 19 -16.21 -30.91 -11.90
C CYS A 19 -14.84 -30.21 -12.10
N GLN A 20 -14.23 -30.31 -13.29
CA GLN A 20 -12.91 -29.71 -13.57
C GLN A 20 -13.03 -28.30 -14.18
N SER A 21 -14.25 -27.81 -14.42
CA SER A 21 -14.50 -26.48 -15.03
C SER A 21 -14.92 -25.40 -14.03
N LEU A 22 -14.94 -25.73 -12.73
CA LEU A 22 -14.85 -24.71 -11.69
C LEU A 22 -13.42 -24.21 -11.69
N SER A 23 -13.14 -23.25 -12.57
CA SER A 23 -12.06 -22.30 -12.36
C SER A 23 -12.21 -21.84 -10.91
N SER A 24 -11.31 -22.30 -10.04
CA SER A 24 -11.12 -21.75 -8.71
C SER A 24 -10.80 -20.29 -8.94
N GLN A 25 -11.85 -19.46 -8.97
CA GLN A 25 -11.72 -18.02 -8.82
C GLN A 25 -11.10 -17.88 -7.45
N ASP A 26 -9.78 -17.72 -7.43
CA ASP A 26 -9.04 -17.43 -6.22
C ASP A 26 -9.62 -16.10 -5.72
N PRO A 27 -10.39 -16.10 -4.60
CA PRO A 27 -11.01 -14.89 -4.10
C PRO A 27 -9.96 -13.85 -3.64
N LEU A 28 -8.67 -14.23 -3.62
CA LEU A 28 -7.54 -13.35 -3.38
C LEU A 28 -6.91 -12.80 -4.67
N ALA A 29 -7.17 -13.41 -5.83
CA ALA A 29 -6.59 -12.95 -7.10
C ALA A 29 -7.20 -11.63 -7.59
N GLU A 30 -8.49 -11.38 -7.34
CA GLU A 30 -9.11 -10.08 -7.67
C GLU A 30 -8.83 -8.98 -6.62
N ALA A 31 -8.50 -9.35 -5.37
CA ALA A 31 -8.22 -8.37 -4.32
C ALA A 31 -6.80 -7.76 -4.42
N GLY A 32 -5.89 -8.37 -5.18
CA GLY A 32 -4.48 -7.96 -5.27
C GLY A 32 -4.06 -7.31 -6.60
N ALA A 33 -4.74 -7.61 -7.71
CA ALA A 33 -4.46 -7.00 -9.00
C ALA A 33 -5.28 -5.72 -9.18
N THR A 34 -5.16 -4.77 -8.25
CA THR A 34 -5.58 -3.39 -8.58
C THR A 34 -4.65 -2.94 -9.70
N SER A 35 -5.14 -2.89 -10.93
CA SER A 35 -4.34 -2.53 -12.09
C SER A 35 -3.67 -1.20 -11.82
N VAL A 36 -2.34 -1.20 -11.68
CA VAL A 36 -1.56 0.02 -11.55
C VAL A 36 -1.83 0.86 -12.81
N PRO A 37 -2.30 2.11 -12.69
CA PRO A 37 -2.54 2.97 -13.84
C PRO A 37 -1.29 3.07 -14.71
N ALA A 38 -1.47 3.22 -16.03
CA ALA A 38 -0.35 3.31 -16.95
C ALA A 38 0.57 4.50 -16.61
N GLU A 39 0.02 5.59 -16.08
CA GLU A 39 0.76 6.78 -15.65
C GLU A 39 1.69 6.53 -14.46
N CYS A 40 1.45 5.48 -13.68
CA CYS A 40 2.33 5.07 -12.59
C CYS A 40 3.53 4.24 -13.07
N ARG A 41 3.67 4.06 -14.38
CA ARG A 41 4.87 3.53 -15.02
C ARG A 41 5.29 4.41 -16.19
N TRP A 42 6.49 4.97 -16.12
CA TRP A 42 7.04 5.77 -17.21
C TRP A 42 8.46 5.36 -17.55
N ALA A 43 8.90 5.69 -18.76
CA ALA A 43 10.24 5.35 -19.23
C ALA A 43 11.29 6.16 -18.47
N ARG A 44 12.37 5.51 -18.08
CA ARG A 44 13.55 6.17 -17.51
C ARG A 44 14.41 6.66 -18.66
N SER A 45 14.96 7.87 -18.54
CA SER A 45 15.90 8.37 -19.53
C SER A 45 17.29 7.77 -19.31
N ASP A 46 17.91 7.28 -20.38
CA ASP A 46 19.22 6.61 -20.34
C ASP A 46 20.40 7.58 -20.24
N ASP A 47 20.15 8.88 -20.39
CA ASP A 47 21.16 9.95 -20.29
C ASP A 47 21.64 10.20 -18.85
N MET A 48 20.93 9.67 -17.86
CA MET A 48 21.24 9.84 -16.44
C MET A 48 21.45 8.51 -15.72
N SER A 49 22.35 8.51 -14.73
CA SER A 49 22.60 7.33 -13.91
C SER A 49 21.41 7.02 -12.99
N ARG A 50 21.25 5.74 -12.63
CA ARG A 50 20.20 5.30 -11.70
C ARG A 50 20.31 5.99 -10.35
N GLU A 51 21.52 6.23 -9.85
CA GLU A 51 21.76 6.92 -8.57
C GLU A 51 21.24 8.37 -8.60
N ARG A 52 21.33 9.05 -9.75
CA ARG A 52 20.80 10.40 -9.90
C ARG A 52 19.28 10.41 -9.90
N TRP A 53 18.66 9.46 -10.59
CA TRP A 53 17.22 9.22 -10.51
C TRP A 53 16.76 8.94 -9.07
N MET A 54 17.49 8.09 -8.34
CA MET A 54 17.18 7.80 -6.94
C MET A 54 17.28 9.04 -6.05
N ARG A 55 18.35 9.84 -6.17
CA ARG A 55 18.51 11.08 -5.40
C ARG A 55 17.41 12.10 -5.71
N ALA A 56 17.08 12.31 -6.98
CA ALA A 56 16.01 13.22 -7.38
C ALA A 56 14.65 12.75 -6.85
N THR A 57 14.40 11.44 -6.86
CA THR A 57 13.18 10.84 -6.32
C THR A 57 13.07 11.04 -4.81
N VAL A 58 14.15 10.75 -4.05
CA VAL A 58 14.18 11.00 -2.60
C VAL A 58 13.91 12.47 -2.29
N ALA A 59 14.61 13.38 -2.97
CA ALA A 59 14.44 14.82 -2.76
C ALA A 59 13.02 15.30 -3.09
N GLU A 60 12.37 14.73 -4.09
CA GLU A 60 10.98 15.05 -4.42
C GLU A 60 10.00 14.50 -3.38
N LEU A 61 10.16 13.25 -2.96
CA LEU A 61 9.30 12.63 -1.95
C LEU A 61 9.39 13.37 -0.60
N GLU A 62 10.60 13.75 -0.17
CA GLU A 62 10.79 14.54 1.05
C GLU A 62 10.16 15.94 0.93
N ALA A 63 10.26 16.59 -0.25
CA ALA A 63 9.64 17.88 -0.50
C ALA A 63 8.10 17.82 -0.46
N GLN A 64 7.51 16.68 -0.85
CA GLN A 64 6.08 16.41 -0.73
C GLN A 64 5.65 15.99 0.69
N GLY A 65 6.59 15.89 1.62
CA GLY A 65 6.32 15.56 3.02
C GLY A 65 6.19 14.07 3.31
N TYR A 66 6.74 13.21 2.46
CA TYR A 66 6.96 11.81 2.78
C TYR A 66 8.24 11.64 3.60
N ALA A 67 8.21 10.73 4.56
CA ALA A 67 9.39 10.24 5.27
C ALA A 67 9.93 9.00 4.56
N ILE A 68 11.20 9.01 4.17
CA ILE A 68 11.85 7.83 3.57
C ILE A 68 12.04 6.75 4.63
N THR A 69 11.50 5.56 4.37
CA THR A 69 11.58 4.42 5.29
C THR A 69 12.67 3.43 4.89
N ASN A 70 12.89 3.23 3.59
CA ASN A 70 13.95 2.37 3.08
C ASN A 70 14.47 2.86 1.72
N THR A 71 15.74 2.62 1.43
CA THR A 71 16.33 2.86 0.12
C THR A 71 17.29 1.72 -0.18
N GLU A 72 16.95 0.91 -1.17
CA GLU A 72 17.73 -0.25 -1.60
C GLU A 72 18.35 0.06 -2.96
N THR A 73 19.64 0.39 -2.96
CA THR A 73 20.33 0.89 -4.16
C THR A 73 20.57 -0.19 -5.19
N GLU A 74 20.70 -1.46 -4.80
CA GLU A 74 20.95 -2.56 -5.74
C GLU A 74 19.73 -2.82 -6.62
N LEU A 75 18.54 -2.81 -6.00
CA LEU A 75 17.25 -3.05 -6.65
C LEU A 75 16.60 -1.76 -7.18
N GLY A 76 17.17 -0.58 -6.88
CA GLY A 76 16.60 0.71 -7.26
C GLY A 76 15.28 1.02 -6.56
N VAL A 77 15.07 0.52 -5.34
CA VAL A 77 13.80 0.65 -4.63
C VAL A 77 13.88 1.76 -3.57
N ILE A 78 12.90 2.65 -3.56
CA ILE A 78 12.71 3.67 -2.54
C ILE A 78 11.34 3.46 -1.92
N SER A 79 11.30 3.29 -0.60
CA SER A 79 10.07 3.19 0.17
C SER A 79 9.92 4.44 1.03
N ALA A 80 8.72 5.00 1.05
CA ALA A 80 8.40 6.20 1.80
C ALA A 80 7.00 6.13 2.41
N GLU A 81 6.79 6.86 3.49
CA GLU A 81 5.52 6.90 4.21
C GLU A 81 5.10 8.33 4.56
N GLN A 82 3.80 8.61 4.54
CA GLN A 82 3.22 9.86 5.00
C GLN A 82 2.10 9.57 5.98
N TYR A 83 2.11 10.28 7.11
CA TYR A 83 1.14 10.13 8.19
C TYR A 83 0.20 11.33 8.21
N THR A 84 -1.09 11.07 8.02
CA THR A 84 -2.13 12.10 8.06
C THR A 84 -3.13 11.77 9.15
N ARG A 85 -3.28 12.65 10.15
CA ARG A 85 -4.37 12.50 11.14
C ARG A 85 -5.70 12.70 10.44
N ARG A 86 -6.71 11.89 10.78
CA ARG A 86 -8.08 11.99 10.27
C ARG A 86 -9.04 12.39 11.39
N PRO A 87 -9.12 13.71 11.74
CA PRO A 87 -10.05 14.19 12.74
C PRO A 87 -11.48 13.83 12.38
N GLY A 88 -12.22 13.28 13.35
CA GLY A 88 -13.66 13.01 13.21
C GLY A 88 -14.05 11.60 12.73
N LEU A 89 -13.10 10.75 12.31
CA LEU A 89 -13.39 9.31 12.13
C LEU A 89 -13.54 8.57 13.48
N GLY A 90 -12.95 9.08 14.57
CA GLY A 90 -13.12 8.53 15.93
C GLY A 90 -14.37 9.02 16.67
N ALA A 91 -15.17 9.92 16.08
CA ALA A 91 -16.27 10.62 16.75
C ALA A 91 -17.66 9.98 16.55
N VAL A 92 -17.80 8.98 15.67
CA VAL A 92 -19.11 8.43 15.28
C VAL A 92 -19.51 7.14 16.03
N ASP A 93 -18.57 6.36 16.57
CA ASP A 93 -18.88 5.04 17.17
C ASP A 93 -18.64 4.93 18.68
N ARG A 94 -18.34 6.02 19.39
CA ARG A 94 -18.04 5.97 20.82
C ARG A 94 -19.19 6.56 21.65
N PRO A 95 -19.97 5.75 22.39
CA PRO A 95 -20.95 6.28 23.32
C PRO A 95 -20.23 7.13 24.37
N TRP A 96 -20.51 8.44 24.32
CA TRP A 96 -20.01 9.51 25.21
C TRP A 96 -20.29 9.32 26.71
N PHE A 97 -20.84 8.17 27.11
CA PHE A 97 -21.14 7.78 28.49
C PHE A 97 -20.33 6.53 28.88
N GLY A 98 -19.01 6.69 28.98
CA GLY A 98 -18.17 5.76 29.73
C GLY A 98 -18.45 5.91 31.22
N VAL A 99 -19.21 4.97 31.77
CA VAL A 99 -19.41 4.80 33.22
C VAL A 99 -18.08 4.86 33.96
N GLY A 100 -17.98 5.77 34.93
CA GLY A 100 -16.80 5.90 35.77
C GLY A 100 -16.55 4.62 36.56
N SER A 101 -15.46 3.93 36.25
CA SER A 101 -14.84 2.95 37.13
C SER A 101 -14.07 3.68 38.25
N LEU A 102 -14.84 4.24 39.17
CA LEU A 102 -14.42 4.32 40.57
C LEU A 102 -14.18 2.87 41.04
N TRP A 103 -13.07 2.62 41.77
CA TRP A 103 -12.72 1.41 42.56
C TRP A 103 -11.45 0.63 42.14
N GLY A 104 -10.39 0.80 42.96
CA GLY A 104 -9.27 -0.15 43.20
C GLY A 104 -7.95 0.19 42.47
N GLY A 105 -6.78 0.39 43.08
CA GLY A 105 -6.30 0.13 44.43
C GLY A 105 -5.01 -0.72 44.40
N PHE A 106 -3.85 -0.10 44.73
CA PHE A 106 -2.59 -0.67 45.26
C PHE A 106 -1.68 -1.59 44.43
N GLY A 107 -0.40 -1.18 44.27
CA GLY A 107 0.73 -2.09 43.98
C GLY A 107 2.04 -1.39 43.58
N ARG A 108 3.06 -1.43 44.45
CA ARG A 108 4.39 -0.78 44.31
C ARG A 108 5.40 -1.65 43.52
N ARG A 109 6.09 -1.11 42.51
CA ARG A 109 7.59 -1.11 42.36
C ARG A 109 8.07 -0.76 40.93
N SER A 110 8.98 0.22 40.90
CA SER A 110 10.07 0.49 39.93
C SER A 110 9.83 0.32 38.43
N GLY A 111 9.86 1.45 37.73
CA GLY A 111 10.13 1.55 36.30
C GLY A 111 9.55 2.83 35.75
N VAL A 112 10.39 3.84 35.52
CA VAL A 112 9.99 5.07 34.83
C VAL A 112 9.70 4.70 33.38
N ALA A 113 8.43 4.46 33.07
CA ALA A 113 7.88 4.76 31.76
C ALA A 113 7.02 5.99 31.97
N ILE A 114 7.44 7.12 31.40
CA ILE A 114 6.61 8.32 31.25
C ILE A 114 5.54 7.96 30.20
N GLY A 115 4.58 7.14 30.59
CA GLY A 115 3.30 6.98 29.93
C GLY A 115 2.38 8.00 30.56
N TYR A 116 2.36 9.22 30.02
CA TYR A 116 1.28 10.14 30.33
C TYR A 116 -0.01 9.49 29.82
N GLY A 117 -0.74 8.89 30.74
CA GLY A 117 -2.16 8.61 30.60
C GLY A 117 -2.90 9.94 30.47
N VAL A 118 -3.10 10.32 29.23
CA VAL A 118 -4.07 11.29 28.78
C VAL A 118 -4.88 10.54 27.73
N HIS A 119 -6.10 10.13 28.08
CA HIS A 119 -7.05 9.67 27.08
C HIS A 119 -7.43 10.87 26.23
N PHE A 120 -6.61 11.14 25.21
CA PHE A 120 -7.07 11.83 24.04
C PHE A 120 -7.84 10.79 23.22
N ASN A 121 -9.00 11.17 22.70
CA ASN A 121 -9.59 10.44 21.59
C ASN A 121 -8.54 10.50 20.47
N ASP A 122 -7.67 9.48 20.37
CA ASP A 122 -6.65 9.46 19.34
C ASP A 122 -7.39 9.35 18.01
N ASP A 123 -7.39 10.46 17.26
CA ASP A 123 -7.98 10.50 15.93
C ASP A 123 -7.32 9.40 15.08
N PRO A 124 -8.10 8.61 14.32
CA PRO A 124 -7.53 7.61 13.43
C PRO A 124 -6.43 8.21 12.55
N VAL A 125 -5.35 7.46 12.38
CA VAL A 125 -4.19 7.88 11.60
C VAL A 125 -4.25 7.17 10.25
N GLU A 126 -4.25 7.95 9.19
CA GLU A 126 -4.03 7.45 7.84
C GLU A 126 -2.54 7.38 7.56
N VAL A 127 -2.05 6.18 7.29
CA VAL A 127 -0.69 5.90 6.85
C VAL A 127 -0.74 5.61 5.37
N GLU A 128 -0.14 6.49 4.59
CA GLU A 128 0.08 6.26 3.17
C GLU A 128 1.51 5.77 2.96
N ARG A 129 1.65 4.64 2.30
CA ARG A 129 2.94 4.08 1.93
C ARG A 129 3.10 4.12 0.41
N LEU A 130 4.28 4.52 0.00
CA LEU A 130 4.67 4.70 -1.39
C LEU A 130 5.94 3.91 -1.65
N SER A 131 5.96 3.15 -2.73
CA SER A 131 7.17 2.47 -3.21
C SER A 131 7.43 2.87 -4.66
N VAL A 132 8.63 3.41 -4.90
CA VAL A 132 9.16 3.70 -6.22
C VAL A 132 10.23 2.67 -6.56
N VAL A 133 10.10 2.05 -7.72
CA VAL A 133 11.10 1.14 -8.28
C VAL A 133 11.67 1.79 -9.54
N ILE A 134 12.98 2.02 -9.53
CA ILE A 134 13.74 2.60 -10.63
C ILE A 134 14.59 1.49 -11.22
N ASP A 135 14.08 0.88 -12.28
CA ASP A 135 14.78 -0.14 -13.05
C ASP A 135 15.61 0.50 -14.18
N GLU A 136 16.28 -0.31 -15.00
CA GLU A 136 17.09 0.17 -16.11
C GLU A 136 16.24 0.92 -17.15
N GLU A 137 15.04 0.44 -17.47
CA GLU A 137 14.21 0.99 -18.56
C GLU A 137 13.08 1.90 -18.07
N ALA A 138 12.64 1.76 -16.82
CA ALA A 138 11.41 2.37 -16.36
C ALA A 138 11.39 2.67 -14.87
N VAL A 139 10.60 3.67 -14.51
CA VAL A 139 10.20 3.96 -13.13
C VAL A 139 8.78 3.46 -12.93
N THR A 140 8.54 2.74 -11.84
CA THR A 140 7.21 2.23 -11.45
C THR A 140 6.88 2.68 -10.04
N VAL A 141 5.68 3.21 -9.83
CA VAL A 141 5.20 3.70 -8.54
C VAL A 141 3.99 2.90 -8.08
N THR A 142 4.01 2.54 -6.80
CA THR A 142 2.88 1.91 -6.13
C THR A 142 2.57 2.63 -4.82
N ARG A 143 1.28 2.76 -4.51
CA ARG A 143 0.77 3.42 -3.30
C ARG A 143 -0.33 2.61 -2.66
N ASP A 144 -0.24 2.48 -1.34
CA ASP A 144 -1.27 1.91 -0.49
C ASP A 144 -1.56 2.84 0.69
N THR A 145 -2.84 2.90 1.07
CA THR A 145 -3.30 3.70 2.20
C THR A 145 -3.94 2.76 3.22
N ARG A 146 -3.61 2.98 4.49
CA ARG A 146 -4.17 2.25 5.62
C ARG A 146 -4.65 3.24 6.67
N VAL A 147 -5.84 3.01 7.22
CA VAL A 147 -6.33 3.77 8.36
C VAL A 147 -6.17 2.90 9.59
N ILE A 148 -5.52 3.44 10.62
CA ILE A 148 -5.27 2.78 11.90
C ILE A 148 -6.08 3.51 12.98
N ASP A 149 -6.92 2.78 13.70
CA ASP A 149 -7.62 3.24 14.91
C ASP A 149 -7.31 2.29 16.06
N ASP A 150 -6.90 2.84 17.21
CA ASP A 150 -6.55 2.10 18.43
C ASP A 150 -5.60 0.90 18.21
N GLY A 151 -4.65 1.04 17.27
CA GLY A 151 -3.67 0.01 16.93
C GLY A 151 -4.15 -1.07 15.96
N TYR A 152 -5.41 -0.99 15.49
CA TYR A 152 -5.98 -1.91 14.51
C TYR A 152 -6.15 -1.24 13.14
N VAL A 153 -5.94 -1.99 12.06
CA VAL A 153 -6.20 -1.52 10.69
C VAL A 153 -7.71 -1.62 10.43
N VAL A 154 -8.34 -0.48 10.16
CA VAL A 154 -9.79 -0.38 9.92
C VAL A 154 -10.15 -0.22 8.44
N ASP A 155 -9.25 0.36 7.64
CA ASP A 155 -9.37 0.44 6.18
C ASP A 155 -7.98 0.20 5.56
N ALA A 156 -7.95 -0.52 4.44
CA ALA A 156 -6.73 -0.77 3.67
C ALA A 156 -7.09 -0.89 2.20
N ARG A 157 -6.51 -0.02 1.38
CA ARG A 157 -6.81 0.03 -0.06
C ARG A 157 -5.62 0.51 -0.86
N SER A 158 -5.60 0.15 -2.14
CA SER A 158 -4.69 0.77 -3.10
C SER A 158 -5.05 2.24 -3.28
N ALA A 159 -4.02 3.09 -3.34
CA ALA A 159 -4.13 4.53 -3.57
C ALA A 159 -3.39 4.96 -4.85
N ASN A 160 -3.29 4.04 -5.82
CA ASN A 160 -2.69 4.30 -7.13
C ASN A 160 -3.62 5.22 -7.95
N ARG A 161 -3.30 6.52 -8.03
CA ARG A 161 -4.06 7.50 -8.81
C ARG A 161 -3.22 8.04 -9.97
N ALA A 162 -3.81 8.08 -11.16
CA ALA A 162 -3.13 8.47 -12.39
C ALA A 162 -2.61 9.92 -12.38
N ASP A 163 -3.37 10.84 -11.79
CA ASP A 163 -2.99 12.25 -11.64
C ASP A 163 -1.78 12.41 -10.70
N PHE A 164 -1.81 11.74 -9.55
CA PHE A 164 -0.66 11.74 -8.63
C PHE A 164 0.62 11.24 -9.33
N CYS A 165 0.53 10.13 -10.06
CA CYS A 165 1.70 9.55 -10.73
C CYS A 165 2.26 10.45 -11.83
N ARG A 166 1.39 11.14 -12.58
CA ARG A 166 1.79 12.11 -13.60
C ARG A 166 2.45 13.35 -13.00
N ASP A 167 1.92 13.85 -11.88
CA ASP A 167 2.50 14.99 -11.19
C ASP A 167 3.87 14.64 -10.59
N LEU A 168 3.97 13.45 -9.98
CA LEU A 168 5.23 12.94 -9.43
C LEU A 168 6.29 12.71 -10.53
N SER A 169 5.91 12.10 -11.66
CA SER A 169 6.86 11.89 -12.77
C SER A 169 7.40 13.22 -13.30
N ALA A 170 6.52 14.20 -13.52
CA ALA A 170 6.91 15.52 -13.98
C ALA A 170 7.81 16.26 -12.98
N ALA A 171 7.53 16.13 -11.68
CA ALA A 171 8.33 16.77 -10.63
C ALA A 171 9.74 16.14 -10.54
N ILE A 172 9.85 14.82 -10.60
CA ILE A 172 11.15 14.12 -10.62
C ILE A 172 11.94 14.50 -11.87
N GLU A 173 11.32 14.45 -13.05
CA GLU A 173 11.96 14.85 -14.31
C GLU A 173 12.44 16.30 -14.28
N SER A 174 11.63 17.22 -13.74
CA SER A 174 12.03 18.61 -13.56
C SER A 174 13.27 18.75 -12.69
N ARG A 175 13.39 17.96 -11.61
CA ARG A 175 14.59 18.01 -10.74
C ARG A 175 15.84 17.51 -11.45
N LEU A 176 15.70 16.46 -12.25
CA LEU A 176 16.83 15.90 -13.01
C LEU A 176 17.43 16.93 -13.97
N LEU A 177 16.58 17.78 -14.57
CA LEU A 177 17.01 18.87 -15.44
C LEU A 177 17.71 20.00 -14.66
N VAL A 178 17.27 20.32 -13.44
CA VAL A 178 17.88 21.38 -12.61
C VAL A 178 19.20 20.93 -11.99
N GLU A 179 19.28 19.71 -11.50
CA GLU A 179 20.50 19.12 -10.96
C GLU A 179 21.44 18.69 -12.08
N GLY A 180 21.78 19.57 -13.04
CA GLY A 180 22.64 19.31 -14.21
C GLY A 180 23.92 18.51 -13.91
N PRO A 181 24.55 17.86 -14.91
CA PRO A 181 25.68 16.97 -14.68
C PRO A 181 26.77 17.71 -13.90
N LEU A 182 27.20 17.12 -12.78
CA LEU A 182 28.38 17.56 -12.06
C LEU A 182 29.52 17.67 -13.08
N GLN A 183 29.96 18.90 -13.37
CA GLN A 183 31.20 19.17 -14.08
C GLN A 183 32.39 18.90 -13.16
#